data_AF-B0GAH6-F1
#
_entry.id   AF-B0GAH6-F1
#
_cell.length_a   1.000
_cell.length_b   1.000
_cell.length_c   1.000
_cell.angle_alpha   90.00
_cell.angle_beta   90.00
_cell.angle_gamma   90.00
#
_symmetry.space_group_name_H-M   'P 1'
#
loop_
_entity.id
_entity.type
_entity.pdbx_description
1 polymer ?
#
loop_
_entity_poly.entity_id
_entity_poly.type
_entity_poly.pdbx_seq_one_letter_code
_entity_poly.pdbx_strand_id
1 'polypeptide(L)'
;MNVRINKEKSIGKVLYIVEGNKTEALILYYIFCKIYDYQFESILRGKGYHKYNSKENIMSQVFVINTEESNIKTIDKDNDFLNNLYITLFEQYDFNVDNAAIYYLFDRDYQSNTDVLFINKMISTLGNARDNGGYDRQGLLLLSYPAIESFTLSNFEHHVFEERKETGKELKQYLHSRHINHQNITEESLMCAVRELWEALQKIGKLKLDLDDFREVNKKIFDFEEKEMESNKAYRILSLLCVSLLDLGLLEIEEET
;
A
#
# COMPACT_ATOMS: atom_id res chain seq x y z
N MET A 1 3.79 -22.75 -4.27
CA MET A 1 3.50 -21.38 -4.75
C MET A 1 4.78 -20.72 -5.23
N ASN A 2 4.89 -20.52 -6.54
CA ASN A 2 5.98 -19.76 -7.12
C ASN A 2 5.55 -18.30 -7.34
N VAL A 3 6.50 -17.38 -7.23
CA VAL A 3 6.28 -15.94 -7.48
C VAL A 3 7.29 -15.50 -8.52
N ARG A 4 6.88 -14.71 -9.50
CA ARG A 4 7.77 -14.15 -10.53
C ARG A 4 7.76 -12.63 -10.46
N ILE A 5 8.92 -12.03 -10.74
CA ILE A 5 9.05 -10.59 -10.95
C ILE A 5 9.05 -10.24 -12.45
N ASN A 6 8.37 -9.16 -12.81
CA ASN A 6 8.26 -8.65 -14.17
C ASN A 6 8.98 -7.31 -14.31
N LYS A 7 10.31 -7.35 -14.45
CA LYS A 7 11.16 -6.15 -14.45
C LYS A 7 10.86 -5.14 -15.56
N GLU A 8 10.46 -5.63 -16.73
CA GLU A 8 10.17 -4.80 -17.90
C GLU A 8 8.70 -4.38 -18.00
N LYS A 9 7.89 -4.65 -16.96
CA LYS A 9 6.48 -4.28 -16.97
C LYS A 9 6.35 -2.76 -17.09
N SER A 10 5.51 -2.28 -17.99
CA SER A 10 5.08 -0.88 -18.00
C SER A 10 3.79 -0.75 -17.20
N ILE A 11 3.75 0.21 -16.27
CA ILE A 11 2.63 0.42 -15.35
C ILE A 11 1.84 1.71 -15.63
N GLY A 12 2.32 2.56 -16.55
CA GLY A 12 1.68 3.85 -16.85
C GLY A 12 1.85 4.83 -15.68
N LYS A 13 0.80 5.58 -15.36
CA LYS A 13 0.80 6.51 -14.22
C LYS A 13 0.23 5.81 -12.98
N VAL A 14 0.90 5.98 -11.84
CA VAL A 14 0.46 5.43 -10.55
C VAL A 14 0.56 6.51 -9.48
N LEU A 15 -0.51 6.68 -8.70
CA LEU A 15 -0.59 7.59 -7.58
C LEU A 15 -0.74 6.80 -6.28
N TYR A 16 0.18 7.00 -5.35
CA TYR A 16 0.04 6.53 -3.97
C TYR A 16 -0.31 7.71 -3.06
N ILE A 17 -1.44 7.58 -2.36
CA ILE A 17 -1.85 8.50 -1.29
C ILE A 17 -1.61 7.79 0.03
N VAL A 18 -0.68 8.31 0.83
CA VAL A 18 -0.17 7.63 2.03
C VAL A 18 -0.48 8.40 3.32
N GLU A 19 -0.68 7.70 4.43
CA GLU A 19 -0.96 8.33 5.73
C GLU A 19 0.29 8.96 6.37
N GLY A 20 1.42 8.23 6.38
CA GLY A 20 2.67 8.67 6.99
C GLY A 20 3.52 9.58 6.10
N ASN A 21 4.60 10.11 6.69
CA ASN A 21 5.36 11.23 6.10
C ASN A 21 6.73 10.85 5.52
N LYS A 22 7.28 9.67 5.82
CA LYS A 22 8.66 9.36 5.39
C LYS A 22 8.88 7.90 5.02
N THR A 23 8.42 6.97 5.85
CA THR A 23 8.77 5.55 5.68
C THR A 23 8.15 4.99 4.41
N GLU A 24 6.88 5.29 4.17
CA GLU A 24 6.10 4.83 3.00
C GLU A 24 6.73 5.33 1.70
N ALA A 25 6.94 6.64 1.59
CA ALA A 25 7.55 7.25 0.40
C ALA A 25 8.96 6.71 0.13
N LEU A 26 9.73 6.40 1.18
CA LEU A 26 11.07 5.84 1.02
C LEU A 26 11.03 4.40 0.53
N ILE A 27 10.13 3.56 1.05
CA ILE A 27 9.93 2.19 0.58
C ILE A 27 9.46 2.18 -0.87
N LEU A 28 8.46 3.00 -1.21
CA LEU A 28 7.96 3.13 -2.57
C LEU A 28 9.07 3.61 -3.53
N TYR A 29 9.94 4.53 -3.08
CA TYR A 29 11.11 4.93 -3.85
C TYR A 29 12.08 3.76 -4.11
N TYR A 30 12.39 2.93 -3.11
CA TYR A 30 13.26 1.78 -3.31
C TYR A 30 12.65 0.77 -4.28
N ILE A 31 11.36 0.47 -4.15
CA ILE A 31 10.67 -0.44 -5.07
C ILE A 31 10.67 0.15 -6.48
N PHE A 32 10.03 1.29 -6.68
CA PHE A 32 9.73 1.78 -8.02
C PHE A 32 10.94 2.43 -8.69
N CYS A 33 11.77 3.18 -7.97
CA CYS A 33 12.92 3.85 -8.58
C CYS A 33 14.20 3.01 -8.53
N LYS A 34 14.49 2.28 -7.45
CA LYS A 34 15.75 1.50 -7.36
C LYS A 34 15.64 0.11 -7.97
N ILE A 35 14.53 -0.59 -7.75
CA ILE A 35 14.35 -1.93 -8.31
C ILE A 35 13.82 -1.82 -9.73
N TYR A 36 12.67 -1.18 -9.97
CA TYR A 36 12.07 -1.17 -11.31
C TYR A 36 12.57 -0.06 -12.23
N ASP A 37 13.37 0.87 -11.72
CA ASP A 37 13.87 2.00 -12.49
C ASP A 37 12.73 2.76 -13.21
N TYR A 38 11.68 3.15 -12.47
CA TYR A 38 10.61 4.03 -12.95
C TYR A 38 10.83 5.48 -12.53
N GLN A 39 10.17 6.41 -13.23
CA GLN A 39 10.13 7.81 -12.81
C GLN A 39 9.43 7.90 -11.45
N PHE A 40 10.08 8.51 -10.46
CA PHE A 40 9.53 8.63 -9.11
C PHE A 40 9.53 10.08 -8.63
N GLU A 41 8.36 10.52 -8.16
CA GLU A 41 8.11 11.88 -7.69
C GLU A 41 7.32 11.83 -6.37
N SER A 42 7.52 12.82 -5.50
CA SER A 42 6.74 12.92 -4.27
C SER A 42 6.47 14.35 -3.83
N ILE A 43 5.36 14.55 -3.12
CA ILE A 43 5.06 15.78 -2.38
C ILE A 43 4.77 15.37 -0.95
N LEU A 44 5.63 15.78 -0.02
CA LEU A 44 5.53 15.37 1.38
C LEU A 44 5.33 16.57 2.31
N ARG A 45 4.42 16.45 3.28
CA ARG A 45 4.19 17.43 4.36
C ARG A 45 5.51 17.92 4.96
N GLY A 46 5.77 19.22 4.82
CA GLY A 46 6.96 19.88 5.38
C GLY A 46 8.27 19.65 4.61
N LYS A 47 8.24 18.95 3.47
CA LYS A 47 9.42 18.76 2.59
C LYS A 47 9.22 19.33 1.18
N GLY A 48 7.97 19.45 0.73
CA GLY A 48 7.64 19.94 -0.60
C GLY A 48 7.83 18.86 -1.67
N TYR A 49 7.98 19.32 -2.92
CA TYR A 49 8.12 18.47 -4.10
C TYR A 49 9.54 17.94 -4.26
N HIS A 50 9.66 16.67 -4.62
CA HIS A 50 10.91 16.00 -4.95
C HIS A 50 10.75 15.13 -6.18
N LYS A 51 11.70 15.26 -7.11
CA LYS A 51 11.88 14.40 -8.28
C LYS A 51 13.19 13.64 -8.14
N TYR A 52 13.14 12.31 -8.13
CA TYR A 52 14.29 11.48 -7.73
C TYR A 52 15.15 11.00 -8.90
N ASN A 53 14.56 10.95 -10.09
CA ASN A 53 15.21 10.66 -11.35
C ASN A 53 14.54 11.46 -12.47
N SER A 54 15.16 11.50 -13.64
CA SER A 54 14.58 12.10 -14.85
C SER A 54 14.83 11.15 -16.00
N LYS A 55 13.76 10.65 -16.59
CA LYS A 55 13.80 9.72 -17.72
C LYS A 55 13.24 10.38 -18.97
N GLU A 56 13.87 10.10 -20.12
CA GLU A 56 13.29 10.42 -21.42
C GLU A 56 12.22 9.36 -21.77
N ASN A 57 11.14 9.76 -22.44
CA ASN A 57 10.02 8.87 -22.83
C ASN A 57 9.44 8.08 -21.65
N ILE A 58 8.92 8.79 -20.64
CA ILE A 58 8.41 8.19 -19.41
C ILE A 58 7.17 7.32 -19.69
N MET A 59 7.36 6.01 -19.76
CA MET A 59 6.26 5.04 -19.91
C MET A 59 5.68 4.60 -18.55
N SER A 60 6.43 4.80 -17.46
CA SER A 60 6.03 4.44 -16.10
C SER A 60 6.44 5.54 -15.11
N GLN A 61 5.45 6.13 -14.45
CA GLN A 61 5.59 7.25 -13.52
C GLN A 61 4.82 6.95 -12.24
N VAL A 62 5.52 7.03 -11.11
CA VAL A 62 4.94 6.85 -9.78
C VAL A 62 5.03 8.15 -9.02
N PHE A 63 3.89 8.61 -8.53
CA PHE A 63 3.76 9.81 -7.71
C PHE A 63 3.29 9.42 -6.31
N VAL A 64 3.97 9.91 -5.27
CA VAL A 64 3.63 9.62 -3.87
C VAL A 64 3.31 10.91 -3.13
N ILE A 65 2.13 10.97 -2.52
CA ILE A 65 1.70 12.14 -1.76
C ILE A 65 1.15 11.67 -0.42
N ASN A 66 1.50 12.37 0.65
CA ASN A 66 0.86 12.13 1.93
C ASN A 66 -0.34 13.05 2.13
N THR A 67 -1.33 12.57 2.89
CA THR A 67 -2.54 13.33 3.24
C THR A 67 -2.24 14.65 3.97
N GLU A 68 -3.22 15.50 4.24
CA GLU A 68 -3.01 16.65 5.13
C GLU A 68 -2.83 16.25 6.60
N GLU A 69 -3.54 15.22 7.04
CA GLU A 69 -3.46 14.65 8.40
C GLU A 69 -3.26 13.13 8.34
N SER A 70 -2.60 12.56 9.36
CA SER A 70 -2.46 11.11 9.49
C SER A 70 -3.76 10.50 10.05
N ASN A 71 -4.80 10.53 9.21
CA ASN A 71 -6.11 9.96 9.50
C ASN A 71 -6.84 9.61 8.20
N ILE A 72 -7.53 8.47 8.18
CA ILE A 72 -8.32 8.04 7.02
C ILE A 72 -9.46 9.01 6.68
N LYS A 73 -9.96 9.82 7.63
CA LYS A 73 -11.00 10.83 7.35
C LYS A 73 -10.54 11.92 6.39
N THR A 74 -9.23 12.15 6.23
CA THR A 74 -8.72 13.15 5.28
C THR A 74 -9.07 12.83 3.83
N ILE A 75 -9.31 11.56 3.51
CA ILE A 75 -9.71 11.17 2.16
C ILE A 75 -11.21 11.20 1.94
N ASP A 76 -12.03 11.67 2.90
CA ASP A 76 -13.49 11.79 2.71
C ASP A 76 -13.87 12.74 1.57
N LYS A 77 -15.04 12.54 0.95
CA LYS A 77 -15.54 13.32 -0.20
C LYS A 77 -15.91 14.73 0.22
N ASP A 78 -16.29 14.87 1.48
CA ASP A 78 -16.66 16.14 2.07
C ASP A 78 -15.39 16.92 2.50
N ASN A 79 -14.20 16.33 2.30
CA ASN A 79 -12.91 16.99 2.42
C ASN A 79 -12.41 17.36 1.01
N ASP A 80 -12.22 18.65 0.75
CA ASP A 80 -11.75 19.17 -0.54
C ASP A 80 -10.29 18.78 -0.87
N PHE A 81 -9.57 18.15 0.06
CA PHE A 81 -8.17 17.74 -0.11
C PHE A 81 -7.92 17.00 -1.43
N LEU A 82 -8.69 15.94 -1.73
CA LEU A 82 -8.46 15.14 -2.93
C LEU A 82 -8.72 15.91 -4.22
N ASN A 83 -9.76 16.75 -4.24
CA ASN A 83 -10.05 17.59 -5.42
C ASN A 83 -8.93 18.58 -5.67
N ASN A 84 -8.48 19.27 -4.62
CA ASN A 84 -7.36 20.21 -4.69
C ASN A 84 -6.06 19.51 -5.09
N LEU A 85 -5.84 18.29 -4.59
CA LEU A 85 -4.70 17.45 -4.93
C LEU A 85 -4.67 17.11 -6.42
N TYR A 86 -5.79 16.67 -7.00
CA TYR A 86 -5.86 16.29 -8.41
C TYR A 86 -5.68 17.50 -9.33
N ILE A 87 -6.28 18.64 -8.99
CA ILE A 87 -6.06 19.91 -9.71
C ILE A 87 -4.57 20.27 -9.67
N THR A 88 -3.95 20.23 -8.48
CA THR A 88 -2.53 20.54 -8.28
C THR A 88 -1.63 19.61 -9.10
N LEU A 89 -1.90 18.30 -9.07
CA LEU A 89 -1.16 17.30 -9.84
C LEU A 89 -1.23 17.56 -11.35
N PHE A 90 -2.42 17.90 -11.85
CA PHE A 90 -2.62 18.20 -13.26
C PHE A 90 -1.94 19.52 -13.67
N GLU A 91 -2.23 20.62 -12.96
CA GLU A 91 -1.81 21.97 -13.36
C GLU A 91 -0.31 22.22 -13.13
N GLN A 92 0.27 21.66 -12.06
CA GLN A 92 1.65 21.99 -11.66
C GLN A 92 2.66 20.91 -12.02
N TYR A 93 2.24 19.64 -12.14
CA TYR A 93 3.14 18.50 -12.28
C TYR A 93 2.87 17.64 -13.52
N ASP A 94 1.95 18.06 -14.41
CA ASP A 94 1.57 17.32 -15.63
C ASP A 94 1.17 15.84 -15.36
N PHE A 95 0.61 15.61 -14.17
CA PHE A 95 0.15 14.31 -13.72
C PHE A 95 -1.37 14.24 -13.82
N ASN A 96 -1.87 13.78 -14.97
CA ASN A 96 -3.29 13.47 -15.16
C ASN A 96 -3.68 12.18 -14.40
N VAL A 97 -4.53 12.34 -13.39
CA VAL A 97 -5.01 11.28 -12.49
C VAL A 97 -6.07 10.38 -13.14
N ASP A 98 -6.81 10.85 -14.15
CA ASP A 98 -7.92 10.12 -14.77
C ASP A 98 -7.50 8.77 -15.38
N ASN A 99 -6.23 8.65 -15.77
CA ASN A 99 -5.65 7.42 -16.35
C ASN A 99 -4.65 6.74 -15.41
N ALA A 100 -4.59 7.15 -14.14
CA ALA A 100 -3.65 6.61 -13.17
C ALA A 100 -4.29 5.48 -12.36
N ALA A 101 -3.49 4.47 -12.00
CA ALA A 101 -3.86 3.59 -10.90
C ALA A 101 -3.65 4.31 -9.57
N ILE A 102 -4.65 4.34 -8.71
CA ILE A 102 -4.64 5.06 -7.43
C ILE A 102 -4.68 4.05 -6.28
N TYR A 103 -3.72 4.14 -5.37
CA TYR A 103 -3.69 3.33 -4.16
C TYR A 103 -3.67 4.22 -2.92
N TYR A 104 -4.55 3.93 -1.97
CA TYR A 104 -4.57 4.55 -0.65
C TYR A 104 -3.89 3.60 0.34
N LEU A 105 -2.71 3.97 0.84
CA LEU A 105 -1.97 3.17 1.81
C LEU A 105 -2.13 3.77 3.22
N PHE A 106 -2.94 3.11 4.04
CA PHE A 106 -3.31 3.58 5.38
C PHE A 106 -3.09 2.48 6.42
N ASP A 107 -2.77 2.91 7.63
CA ASP A 107 -2.66 2.03 8.77
C ASP A 107 -4.04 1.85 9.40
N ARG A 108 -4.45 0.61 9.71
CA ARG A 108 -5.71 0.40 10.45
C ARG A 108 -5.68 1.06 11.83
N ASP A 109 -4.51 1.21 12.46
CA ASP A 109 -4.28 1.72 13.82
C ASP A 109 -5.55 2.11 14.62
N TYR A 110 -5.96 1.23 15.54
CA TYR A 110 -7.13 1.44 16.39
C TYR A 110 -7.09 2.73 17.23
N GLN A 111 -5.93 3.38 17.38
CA GLN A 111 -5.79 4.62 18.15
C GLN A 111 -6.12 5.87 17.32
N SER A 112 -5.71 5.91 16.04
CA SER A 112 -5.94 7.08 15.18
C SER A 112 -7.19 6.93 14.31
N ASN A 113 -7.46 5.73 13.79
CA ASN A 113 -8.52 5.49 12.83
C ASN A 113 -9.75 4.85 13.49
N THR A 114 -10.36 5.50 14.47
CA THR A 114 -11.40 4.88 15.34
C THR A 114 -12.79 4.71 14.70
N ASP A 115 -13.07 5.38 13.58
CA ASP A 115 -14.40 5.42 12.97
C ASP A 115 -14.66 4.21 12.07
N VAL A 116 -15.12 3.11 12.68
CA VAL A 116 -15.40 1.84 12.00
C VAL A 116 -16.45 1.99 10.89
N LEU A 117 -17.46 2.85 11.06
CA LEU A 117 -18.48 3.05 10.04
C LEU A 117 -17.89 3.73 8.80
N PHE A 118 -17.05 4.74 9.02
CA PHE A 118 -16.33 5.40 7.94
C PHE A 118 -15.36 4.45 7.24
N ILE A 119 -14.60 3.64 7.98
CA ILE A 119 -13.69 2.65 7.39
C ILE A 119 -14.45 1.65 6.51
N ASN A 120 -15.56 1.11 7.00
CA ASN A 120 -16.38 0.19 6.21
C ASN A 120 -16.92 0.84 4.93
N LYS A 121 -17.34 2.12 5.01
CA LYS A 121 -17.72 2.90 3.83
C LYS A 121 -16.56 2.98 2.83
N MET A 122 -15.35 3.36 3.29
CA MET A 122 -14.18 3.45 2.41
C MET A 122 -13.81 2.10 1.79
N ILE A 123 -13.80 1.01 2.56
CA ILE A 123 -13.57 -0.35 2.05
C ILE A 123 -14.60 -0.71 0.97
N SER A 124 -15.87 -0.35 1.15
CA SER A 124 -16.94 -0.66 0.19
C SER A 124 -16.88 0.18 -1.10
N THR A 125 -16.19 1.32 -1.07
CA THR A 125 -16.09 2.25 -2.21
C THR A 125 -14.77 2.11 -2.97
N LEU A 126 -13.67 1.81 -2.28
CA LEU A 126 -12.30 1.83 -2.83
C LEU A 126 -11.76 0.41 -3.02
N GLY A 127 -12.36 -0.30 -3.98
CA GLY A 127 -12.13 -1.71 -4.30
C GLY A 127 -11.18 -2.00 -5.45
N ASN A 128 -10.95 -1.04 -6.33
CA ASN A 128 -10.18 -1.20 -7.56
C ASN A 128 -9.32 0.05 -7.81
N ALA A 129 -8.07 -0.14 -8.25
CA ALA A 129 -7.14 0.96 -8.40
C ALA A 129 -7.51 1.94 -9.53
N ARG A 130 -8.37 1.55 -10.47
CA ARG A 130 -8.69 2.31 -11.69
C ARG A 130 -10.17 2.64 -11.80
N ASP A 131 -11.05 1.66 -11.55
CA ASP A 131 -12.48 1.82 -11.76
C ASP A 131 -13.31 1.09 -10.68
N ASN A 132 -14.01 1.87 -9.85
CA ASN A 132 -14.92 1.36 -8.82
C ASN A 132 -16.41 1.40 -9.22
N GLY A 133 -16.71 1.81 -10.46
CA GLY A 133 -18.06 2.02 -10.95
C GLY A 133 -18.70 3.31 -10.42
N GLY A 134 -19.31 4.08 -11.33
CA GLY A 134 -20.00 5.34 -11.00
C GLY A 134 -19.12 6.58 -11.17
N TYR A 135 -19.64 7.73 -10.73
CA TYR A 135 -18.94 9.03 -10.77
C TYR A 135 -18.20 9.36 -9.46
N ASP A 136 -18.18 8.42 -8.52
CA ASP A 136 -17.55 8.60 -7.22
C ASP A 136 -16.02 8.38 -7.26
N ARG A 137 -15.37 8.53 -6.11
CA ARG A 137 -13.91 8.42 -5.91
C ARG A 137 -13.35 7.11 -6.46
N GLN A 138 -12.24 7.22 -7.20
CA GLN A 138 -11.49 6.09 -7.74
C GLN A 138 -10.32 5.70 -6.82
N GLY A 139 -9.86 4.46 -6.98
CA GLY A 139 -8.68 3.92 -6.29
C GLY A 139 -8.98 2.76 -5.35
N LEU A 140 -7.90 2.09 -4.94
CA LEU A 140 -7.93 0.91 -4.08
C LEU A 140 -7.41 1.25 -2.69
N LEU A 141 -8.20 0.99 -1.65
CA LEU A 141 -7.78 1.12 -0.27
C LEU A 141 -7.01 -0.12 0.19
N LEU A 142 -5.76 0.07 0.57
CA LEU A 142 -4.89 -0.94 1.18
C LEU A 142 -4.77 -0.62 2.68
N LEU A 143 -5.68 -1.20 3.46
CA LEU A 143 -5.79 -0.97 4.91
C LEU A 143 -5.35 -2.23 5.67
N SER A 144 -4.26 -2.15 6.42
CA SER A 144 -3.78 -3.23 7.28
C SER A 144 -2.98 -2.68 8.45
N TYR A 145 -2.64 -3.51 9.43
CA TYR A 145 -1.74 -3.09 10.50
C TYR A 145 -0.79 -4.18 10.99
N PRO A 146 0.46 -3.84 11.34
CA PRO A 146 1.14 -2.55 11.10
C PRO A 146 1.62 -2.44 9.65
N ALA A 147 1.05 -1.56 8.82
CA ALA A 147 1.07 -1.74 7.35
C ALA A 147 2.48 -1.76 6.76
N ILE A 148 3.27 -0.69 6.90
CA ILE A 148 4.53 -0.56 6.16
C ILE A 148 5.72 -1.20 6.88
N GLU A 149 5.74 -1.22 8.20
CA GLU A 149 6.70 -1.99 8.97
C GLU A 149 6.52 -3.51 8.73
N SER A 150 5.29 -4.01 8.62
CA SER A 150 5.03 -5.42 8.26
C SER A 150 5.57 -5.74 6.88
N PHE A 151 5.42 -4.84 5.91
CA PHE A 151 5.99 -5.03 4.57
C PHE A 151 7.50 -5.20 4.66
N THR A 152 8.17 -4.33 5.43
CA THR A 152 9.62 -4.41 5.60
C THR A 152 10.02 -5.73 6.23
N LEU A 153 9.34 -6.21 7.28
CA LEU A 153 9.64 -7.51 7.89
C LEU A 153 9.42 -8.68 6.92
N SER A 154 8.30 -8.67 6.19
CA SER A 154 7.90 -9.74 5.26
C SER A 154 8.87 -9.95 4.10
N ASN A 155 9.73 -8.96 3.82
CA ASN A 155 10.78 -9.09 2.82
C ASN A 155 11.92 -10.02 3.28
N PHE A 156 12.12 -10.18 4.59
CA PHE A 156 13.35 -10.79 5.13
C PHE A 156 13.11 -11.95 6.10
N GLU A 157 11.91 -12.05 6.68
CA GLU A 157 11.54 -13.10 7.62
C GLU A 157 10.36 -13.92 7.08
N HIS A 158 10.20 -15.13 7.61
CA HIS A 158 9.17 -16.07 7.20
C HIS A 158 8.15 -16.32 8.32
N HIS A 159 6.93 -16.66 7.94
CA HIS A 159 5.81 -16.91 8.85
C HIS A 159 5.49 -15.71 9.76
N VAL A 160 5.70 -14.49 9.27
CA VAL A 160 5.59 -13.27 10.07
C VAL A 160 4.16 -13.06 10.58
N PHE A 161 3.16 -13.56 9.86
CA PHE A 161 1.75 -13.51 10.25
C PHE A 161 1.43 -14.32 11.54
N GLU A 162 2.32 -15.17 12.01
CA GLU A 162 2.18 -15.84 13.31
C GLU A 162 2.53 -14.93 14.49
N GLU A 163 3.37 -13.92 14.23
CA GLU A 163 3.76 -12.94 15.22
C GLU A 163 2.68 -11.88 15.43
N ARG A 164 2.71 -11.27 16.62
CA ARG A 164 1.80 -10.19 17.01
C ARG A 164 2.54 -8.97 17.51
N LYS A 165 1.98 -7.80 17.21
CA LYS A 165 2.45 -6.51 17.68
C LYS A 165 1.26 -5.64 18.09
N GLU A 166 1.39 -4.95 19.21
CA GLU A 166 0.35 -4.03 19.65
C GLU A 166 0.37 -2.76 18.80
N THR A 167 1.58 -2.27 18.47
CA THR A 167 1.77 -1.02 17.74
C THR A 167 2.83 -1.12 16.65
N GLY A 168 2.70 -0.30 15.60
CA GLY A 168 3.73 -0.14 14.57
C GLY A 168 5.06 0.37 15.15
N LYS A 169 5.02 1.13 16.26
CA LYS A 169 6.22 1.56 16.99
C LYS A 169 7.01 0.37 17.55
N GLU A 170 6.33 -0.63 18.10
CA GLU A 170 6.96 -1.84 18.61
C GLU A 170 7.65 -2.60 17.48
N LEU A 171 6.96 -2.79 16.34
CA LEU A 171 7.54 -3.45 15.18
C LEU A 171 8.74 -2.67 14.62
N LYS A 172 8.65 -1.35 14.57
CA LYS A 172 9.76 -0.49 14.14
C LYS A 172 11.00 -0.64 15.02
N GLN A 173 10.82 -0.74 16.34
CA GLN A 173 11.92 -1.00 17.27
C GLN A 173 12.54 -2.40 17.04
N TYR A 174 11.70 -3.39 16.76
CA TYR A 174 12.14 -4.73 16.41
C TYR A 174 12.99 -4.76 15.12
N LEU A 175 12.52 -4.10 14.05
CA LEU A 175 13.27 -3.98 12.80
C LEU A 175 14.65 -3.34 13.02
N HIS A 176 14.70 -2.26 13.80
CA HIS A 176 15.95 -1.56 14.11
C HIS A 176 16.93 -2.44 14.91
N SER A 177 16.45 -3.19 15.91
CA SER A 177 17.32 -4.06 16.73
C SER A 177 17.88 -5.25 15.96
N ARG A 178 17.19 -5.67 14.90
CA ARG A 178 17.62 -6.74 13.98
C ARG A 178 18.39 -6.24 12.76
N HIS A 179 18.62 -4.93 12.64
CA HIS A 179 19.22 -4.30 11.46
C HIS A 179 18.47 -4.58 10.14
N ILE A 180 17.16 -4.80 10.22
CA ILE A 180 16.29 -5.00 9.07
C ILE A 180 15.89 -3.62 8.54
N ASN A 181 16.21 -3.35 7.27
CA ASN A 181 16.04 -2.03 6.66
C ASN A 181 15.49 -2.16 5.24
N HIS A 182 14.53 -1.30 4.89
CA HIS A 182 13.93 -1.22 3.56
C HIS A 182 14.95 -0.96 2.43
N GLN A 183 16.12 -0.38 2.75
CA GLN A 183 17.17 -0.13 1.75
C GLN A 183 17.77 -1.44 1.20
N ASN A 184 17.62 -2.54 1.93
CA ASN A 184 18.13 -3.86 1.55
C ASN A 184 17.09 -4.68 0.77
N ILE A 185 15.94 -4.09 0.42
CA ILE A 185 14.91 -4.78 -0.36
C ILE A 185 15.46 -5.05 -1.77
N THR A 186 15.31 -6.29 -2.23
CA THR A 186 15.73 -6.79 -3.53
C THR A 186 14.54 -7.41 -4.26
N GLU A 187 14.74 -7.83 -5.50
CA GLU A 187 13.74 -8.57 -6.27
C GLU A 187 13.30 -9.86 -5.56
N GLU A 188 14.27 -10.60 -5.02
CA GLU A 188 14.02 -11.85 -4.29
C GLU A 188 13.28 -11.58 -2.97
N SER A 189 13.62 -10.51 -2.25
CA SER A 189 12.93 -10.15 -1.01
C SER A 189 11.47 -9.74 -1.27
N LEU A 190 11.19 -9.07 -2.40
CA LEU A 190 9.81 -8.75 -2.80
C LEU A 190 8.98 -10.01 -3.07
N MET A 191 9.59 -11.02 -3.70
CA MET A 191 8.94 -12.32 -3.89
C MET A 191 8.66 -13.01 -2.53
N CYS A 192 9.55 -12.85 -1.55
CA CYS A 192 9.31 -13.30 -0.17
C CYS A 192 8.09 -12.61 0.45
N ALA A 193 7.99 -11.29 0.34
CA ALA A 193 6.86 -10.53 0.87
C ALA A 193 5.51 -10.92 0.25
N VAL A 194 5.48 -11.33 -1.03
CA VAL A 194 4.28 -11.89 -1.67
C VAL A 194 3.92 -13.26 -1.09
N ARG A 195 4.91 -14.11 -0.78
CA ARG A 195 4.68 -15.41 -0.12
C ARG A 195 4.09 -15.23 1.28
N GLU A 196 4.60 -14.27 2.04
CA GLU A 196 4.07 -13.94 3.36
C GLU A 196 2.64 -13.39 3.29
N LEU A 197 2.33 -12.51 2.32
CA LEU A 197 0.96 -12.07 2.06
C LEU A 197 0.05 -13.27 1.77
N TRP A 198 0.47 -14.17 0.87
CA TRP A 198 -0.33 -15.33 0.52
C TRP A 198 -0.59 -16.24 1.73
N GLU A 199 0.43 -16.53 2.53
CA GLU A 199 0.29 -17.32 3.75
C GLU A 199 -0.70 -16.70 4.73
N ALA A 200 -0.65 -15.38 4.92
CA ALA A 200 -1.60 -14.65 5.75
C ALA A 200 -3.03 -14.82 5.24
N LEU A 201 -3.26 -14.65 3.93
CA LEU A 201 -4.58 -14.84 3.31
C LEU A 201 -5.12 -16.27 3.49
N GLN A 202 -4.24 -17.28 3.42
CA GLN A 202 -4.61 -18.66 3.70
C GLN A 202 -5.04 -18.86 5.17
N LYS A 203 -4.32 -18.24 6.11
CA LYS A 203 -4.58 -18.35 7.55
C LYS A 203 -5.81 -17.55 8.01
N ILE A 204 -6.14 -16.43 7.38
CA ILE A 204 -7.33 -15.63 7.72
C ILE A 204 -8.62 -16.38 7.34
N GLY A 205 -8.61 -17.08 6.21
CA GLY A 205 -9.80 -17.82 5.77
C GLY A 205 -9.72 -18.38 4.36
N LYS A 206 -8.53 -18.78 3.89
CA LYS A 206 -8.30 -19.20 2.50
C LYS A 206 -8.82 -18.19 1.49
N LEU A 207 -8.51 -16.92 1.75
CA LEU A 207 -8.95 -15.82 0.90
C LEU A 207 -8.30 -15.94 -0.48
N LYS A 208 -9.11 -15.85 -1.53
CA LYS A 208 -8.62 -15.71 -2.89
C LYS A 208 -8.39 -14.23 -3.16
N LEU A 209 -7.24 -13.90 -3.75
CA LEU A 209 -6.98 -12.55 -4.25
C LEU A 209 -7.86 -12.29 -5.47
N ASP A 210 -8.83 -11.41 -5.32
CA ASP A 210 -9.54 -10.77 -6.41
C ASP A 210 -8.97 -9.36 -6.58
N LEU A 211 -8.17 -9.17 -7.62
CA LEU A 211 -7.53 -7.88 -7.91
C LEU A 211 -8.45 -6.96 -8.71
N ASP A 212 -9.48 -7.52 -9.38
CA ASP A 212 -10.48 -6.74 -10.10
C ASP A 212 -11.49 -6.12 -9.13
N ASP A 213 -11.79 -6.81 -8.02
CA ASP A 213 -12.59 -6.29 -6.92
C ASP A 213 -12.08 -6.74 -5.55
N PHE A 214 -11.24 -5.91 -4.94
CA PHE A 214 -10.61 -6.23 -3.66
C PHE A 214 -11.51 -6.00 -2.44
N ARG A 215 -12.75 -5.51 -2.60
CA ARG A 215 -13.61 -5.07 -1.48
C ARG A 215 -13.91 -6.21 -0.50
N GLU A 216 -14.27 -7.38 -1.02
CA GLU A 216 -14.61 -8.53 -0.19
C GLU A 216 -13.40 -9.02 0.61
N VAL A 217 -12.24 -9.10 -0.04
CA VAL A 217 -10.98 -9.53 0.59
C VAL A 217 -10.58 -8.54 1.67
N ASN A 218 -10.56 -7.25 1.35
CA ASN A 218 -10.21 -6.18 2.28
C ASN A 218 -11.14 -6.16 3.50
N LYS A 219 -12.45 -6.33 3.28
CA LYS A 219 -13.44 -6.40 4.35
C LYS A 219 -13.19 -7.58 5.29
N LYS A 220 -12.89 -8.78 4.75
CA LYS A 220 -12.56 -9.96 5.57
C LYS A 220 -11.28 -9.79 6.36
N ILE A 221 -10.27 -9.13 5.79
CA ILE A 221 -9.02 -8.80 6.49
C ILE A 221 -9.30 -7.81 7.63
N PHE A 222 -10.03 -6.74 7.36
CA PHE A 222 -10.43 -5.77 8.38
C PHE A 222 -11.20 -6.43 9.53
N ASP A 223 -12.21 -7.25 9.25
CA ASP A 223 -12.99 -7.93 10.29
C ASP A 223 -12.13 -8.90 11.12
N PHE A 224 -11.14 -9.54 10.48
CA PHE A 224 -10.17 -10.37 11.17
C PHE A 224 -9.27 -9.53 12.09
N GLU A 225 -8.75 -8.40 11.61
CA GLU A 225 -7.90 -7.50 12.39
C GLU A 225 -8.66 -6.92 13.61
N GLU A 226 -9.93 -6.53 13.44
CA GLU A 226 -10.78 -6.06 14.55
C GLU A 226 -10.93 -7.14 15.62
N LYS A 227 -11.18 -8.38 15.19
CA LYS A 227 -11.32 -9.52 16.12
C LYS A 227 -10.00 -9.86 16.83
N GLU A 228 -8.87 -9.81 16.13
CA GLU A 228 -7.56 -10.06 16.74
C GLU A 228 -7.23 -8.98 17.78
N MET A 229 -7.51 -7.71 17.48
CA MET A 229 -7.32 -6.62 18.44
C MET A 229 -8.26 -6.76 19.65
N GLU A 230 -9.53 -7.09 19.43
CA GLU A 230 -10.49 -7.30 20.52
C GLU A 230 -10.02 -8.40 21.48
N SER A 231 -9.62 -9.55 20.91
CA SER A 231 -9.31 -10.79 21.62
C SER A 231 -7.90 -10.82 22.23
N ASN A 232 -6.91 -10.28 21.53
CA ASN A 232 -5.48 -10.44 21.87
C ASN A 232 -4.80 -9.10 22.24
N LYS A 233 -5.47 -7.96 22.08
CA LYS A 233 -4.87 -6.62 22.25
C LYS A 233 -3.64 -6.38 21.37
N ALA A 234 -3.59 -7.04 20.23
CA ALA A 234 -2.51 -6.94 19.26
C ALA A 234 -3.00 -7.36 17.88
N TYR A 235 -2.33 -6.85 16.85
CA TYR A 235 -2.53 -7.27 15.47
C TYR A 235 -1.50 -8.32 15.07
N ARG A 236 -1.85 -9.15 14.10
CA ARG A 236 -0.87 -9.98 13.40
C ARG A 236 -0.12 -9.16 12.37
N ILE A 237 1.13 -9.51 12.11
CA ILE A 237 1.95 -8.79 11.13
C ILE A 237 1.40 -9.05 9.73
N LEU A 238 0.85 -8.01 9.09
CA LEU A 238 0.29 -8.06 7.74
C LEU A 238 0.51 -6.73 7.03
N SER A 239 0.85 -6.81 5.74
CA SER A 239 0.88 -5.66 4.83
C SER A 239 0.15 -5.96 3.55
N LEU A 240 -0.68 -5.02 3.10
CA LEU A 240 -1.36 -5.09 1.81
C LEU A 240 -0.61 -4.38 0.69
N LEU A 241 0.59 -3.82 0.91
CA LEU A 241 1.35 -3.16 -0.17
C LEU A 241 1.62 -4.11 -1.35
N CYS A 242 1.88 -5.40 -1.07
CA CYS A 242 2.07 -6.44 -2.10
C CYS A 242 0.86 -6.57 -3.04
N VAL A 243 -0.36 -6.24 -2.59
CA VAL A 243 -1.56 -6.25 -3.44
C VAL A 243 -1.40 -5.27 -4.60
N SER A 244 -0.88 -4.07 -4.36
CA SER A 244 -0.62 -3.12 -5.45
C SER A 244 0.44 -3.63 -6.43
N LEU A 245 1.46 -4.34 -5.97
CA LEU A 245 2.51 -4.87 -6.84
C LEU A 245 1.96 -5.99 -7.74
N LEU A 246 1.05 -6.80 -7.20
CA LEU A 246 0.33 -7.83 -7.96
C LEU A 246 -0.66 -7.20 -8.96
N ASP A 247 -1.44 -6.21 -8.54
CA ASP A 247 -2.41 -5.49 -9.38
C ASP A 247 -1.72 -4.74 -10.55
N LEU A 248 -0.54 -4.18 -10.32
CA LEU A 248 0.28 -3.57 -11.38
C LEU A 248 0.94 -4.62 -12.30
N GLY A 249 0.89 -5.90 -11.95
CA GLY A 249 1.57 -6.98 -12.67
C GLY A 249 3.09 -6.89 -12.59
N LEU A 250 3.63 -6.29 -11.51
CA LEU A 250 5.06 -6.23 -11.24
C LEU A 250 5.56 -7.53 -10.62
N LEU A 251 4.70 -8.16 -9.83
CA LEU A 251 4.86 -9.51 -9.32
C LEU A 251 3.68 -10.35 -9.80
N GLU A 252 3.90 -11.64 -10.03
CA GLU A 252 2.86 -12.60 -10.42
C GLU A 252 2.97 -13.86 -9.57
N ILE A 253 1.84 -14.40 -9.15
CA ILE A 253 1.76 -15.72 -8.51
C ILE A 253 1.53 -16.75 -9.62
N GLU A 254 2.49 -17.65 -9.80
CA GLU A 254 2.35 -18.72 -10.78
C GLU A 254 1.55 -19.88 -10.15
N GLU A 255 0.42 -20.24 -10.78
CA GLU A 255 -0.28 -21.48 -10.44
C GLU A 255 0.56 -22.67 -10.93
N GLU A 256 0.86 -23.60 -10.02
CA GLU A 256 1.49 -24.88 -10.39
C GLU A 256 0.50 -25.60 -11.32
N THR A 257 0.91 -25.76 -12.59
CA THR A 257 0.15 -26.45 -13.64
C THR A 257 0.26 -27.96 -13.52
#